data_AF-A0A3G1B8I5-F1
#
_entry.id   AF-A0A3G1B8I5-F1
#
_cell.length_a   1.000
_cell.length_b   1.000
_cell.length_c   1.000
_cell.angle_alpha   90.00
_cell.angle_beta   90.00
_cell.angle_gamma   90.00
#
_symmetry.space_group_name_H-M   'P 1'
#
loop_
_entity.id
_entity.type
_entity.pdbx_description
1 polymer ?
#
loop_
_entity_poly.entity_id
_entity_poly.type
_entity_poly.pdbx_seq_one_letter_code
_entity_poly.pdbx_strand_id
1 'polypeptide(L)' 'MGSSAGSYARGVASIHRKYQSALKRAKSRQQVLNAYWKHKKESERLLASHLRDEMGEVKRIKGKMEYR' A
#
# COMPACT_ATOMS: atom_id res chain seq x y z
N MET A 1 -16.63 -7.80 -8.11
CA MET A 1 -15.80 -7.15 -7.08
C MET A 1 -14.46 -7.88 -7.05
N GLY A 2 -13.42 -7.34 -7.70
CA GLY A 2 -12.12 -8.00 -7.78
C GLY A 2 -11.41 -7.96 -6.43
N SER A 3 -10.83 -9.07 -6.01
CA SER A 3 -10.24 -9.25 -4.68
C SER A 3 -9.23 -8.15 -4.33
N SER A 4 -9.44 -7.54 -3.16
CA SER A 4 -8.59 -6.51 -2.52
C SER A 4 -7.08 -6.83 -2.61
N ALA A 5 -6.71 -8.10 -2.41
CA ALA A 5 -5.33 -8.59 -2.49
C ALA A 5 -4.64 -8.34 -3.84
N GLY A 6 -5.35 -8.49 -4.96
CA GLY A 6 -4.78 -8.29 -6.30
C GLY A 6 -4.48 -6.82 -6.59
N SER A 7 -5.29 -5.91 -6.05
CA SER A 7 -5.07 -4.47 -6.17
C SER A 7 -3.91 -4.02 -5.27
N TYR A 8 -3.87 -4.50 -4.03
CA TYR A 8 -2.80 -4.22 -3.08
C TYR A 8 -1.43 -4.68 -3.60
N ALA A 9 -1.31 -5.93 -4.05
CA ALA A 9 -0.05 -6.48 -4.56
C ALA A 9 0.47 -5.71 -5.79
N ARG A 10 -0.41 -5.31 -6.71
CA ARG A 10 -0.04 -4.45 -7.85
C ARG A 10 0.41 -3.07 -7.40
N GLY A 11 -0.24 -2.49 -6.40
CA GLY A 11 0.15 -1.22 -5.79
C GLY A 11 1.54 -1.28 -5.17
N VAL A 12 1.81 -2.30 -4.36
CA VAL A 12 3.11 -2.55 -3.73
C VAL A 12 4.20 -2.71 -4.79
N ALA A 13 3.97 -3.55 -5.80
CA ALA A 13 4.92 -3.75 -6.90
C ALA A 13 5.25 -2.45 -7.64
N SER A 14 4.25 -1.60 -7.88
CA SER A 14 4.43 -0.28 -8.51
C SER A 14 5.29 0.66 -7.66
N ILE A 15 5.01 0.73 -6.35
CA ILE A 15 5.78 1.55 -5.39
C ILE A 15 7.24 1.11 -5.34
N HIS A 16 7.51 -0.20 -5.27
CA HIS A 16 8.87 -0.73 -5.29
C HIS A 16 9.60 -0.45 -6.61
N ARG A 17 8.94 -0.57 -7.77
CA ARG A 17 9.55 -0.22 -9.06
C ARG A 17 9.96 1.25 -9.11
N LYS A 18 9.11 2.16 -8.62
CA LYS A 18 9.42 3.60 -8.53
C LYS A 18 10.59 3.87 -7.61
N TYR A 19 10.62 3.23 -6.44
CA TYR A 19 11.72 3.35 -5.49
C TYR A 19 13.05 2.89 -6.07
N GLN A 20 13.10 1.71 -6.69
CA GLN A 20 14.31 1.21 -7.33
C GLN A 20 14.79 2.11 -8.47
N SER A 21 13.86 2.65 -9.25
CA SER A 21 14.18 3.61 -10.31
C SER A 21 14.73 4.93 -9.74
N ALA A 22 14.20 5.39 -8.61
CA ALA A 22 14.68 6.59 -7.92
C ALA A 22 16.09 6.39 -7.34
N LEU A 23 16.37 5.22 -6.75
CA LEU A 23 17.71 4.87 -6.27
C LEU A 23 18.73 4.85 -7.41
N LYS A 24 18.40 4.23 -8.54
CA LYS A 24 19.31 4.18 -9.72
C LYS A 24 19.63 5.55 -10.32
N ARG A 25 18.75 6.54 -10.12
CA ARG A 25 18.91 7.91 -10.66
C ARG A 25 19.51 8.88 -9.66
N ALA A 26 19.59 8.50 -8.38
CA ALA A 26 20.10 9.38 -7.33
C ALA A 26 21.61 9.62 -7.51
N LYS A 27 22.02 10.88 -7.48
CA LYS A 27 23.42 11.33 -7.58
C LYS A 27 23.97 11.83 -6.25
N SER A 28 23.14 11.91 -5.21
CA SER A 28 23.54 12.41 -3.90
C SER A 28 22.90 11.63 -2.76
N ARG A 29 23.53 11.68 -1.58
CA ARG A 29 23.03 11.06 -0.35
C ARG A 29 21.63 11.56 0.02
N GLN A 30 21.37 12.87 -0.17
CA GLN A 30 20.07 13.45 0.10
C GLN A 30 18.99 12.87 -0.83
N GLN A 31 19.30 12.64 -2.10
CA GLN A 31 18.35 12.04 -3.04
C GLN A 31 18.02 10.59 -2.68
N VAL A 32 18.99 9.83 -2.20
CA VAL A 32 18.78 8.47 -1.68
C VAL A 32 17.85 8.48 -0.47
N LEU A 33 18.10 9.36 0.50
CA LEU A 33 17.25 9.51 1.69
C LEU A 33 15.82 9.93 1.32
N ASN A 34 15.68 10.89 0.42
CA ASN A 34 14.38 11.35 -0.05
C ASN A 34 13.61 10.23 -0.75
N ALA A 35 14.28 9.41 -1.57
CA ALA A 35 13.67 8.25 -2.22
C ALA A 35 13.13 7.25 -1.19
N TYR A 36 13.88 6.97 -0.11
CA TYR A 36 13.45 6.09 0.97
C TYR A 36 12.22 6.64 1.71
N TRP A 37 12.27 7.89 2.15
CA TRP A 37 11.15 8.48 2.90
C TRP A 37 9.87 8.56 2.06
N LYS A 38 10.00 8.88 0.77
CA LYS A 38 8.88 8.86 -0.16
C LYS A 38 8.31 7.45 -0.32
N HIS A 39 9.17 6.45 -0.52
CA HIS A 39 8.77 5.06 -0.62
C HIS A 39 8.02 4.59 0.63
N LYS A 40 8.57 4.84 1.83
CA LYS A 40 7.93 4.49 3.11
C LYS A 40 6.53 5.09 3.21
N LYS A 41 6.39 6.38 2.95
CA LYS A 41 5.11 7.10 3.03
C LYS A 41 4.07 6.54 2.04
N GLU A 42 4.48 6.24 0.80
CA GLU A 42 3.59 5.66 -0.20
C GLU A 42 3.13 4.24 0.20
N SER A 43 4.05 3.40 0.70
CA SER A 43 3.73 2.05 1.17
C SER A 43 2.80 2.05 2.38
N GLU A 44 3.05 2.91 3.37
CA GLU A 44 2.19 3.04 4.56
C GLU A 44 0.78 3.52 4.19
N ARG A 45 0.67 4.48 3.27
CA ARG A 45 -0.62 4.96 2.78
C ARG A 45 -1.41 3.87 2.06
N LEU A 46 -0.74 3.08 1.22
CA LEU A 46 -1.38 1.98 0.51
C LEU A 46 -1.88 0.91 1.49
N LEU A 47 -1.06 0.54 2.47
CA LEU A 47 -1.42 -0.42 3.51
C LEU A 47 -2.63 0.07 4.32
N ALA A 48 -2.63 1.33 4.74
CA ALA A 48 -3.74 1.90 5.50
C ALA A 48 -5.06 1.88 4.71
N SER A 49 -5.02 2.12 3.40
CA SER A 49 -6.20 2.02 2.53
C SER A 49 -6.68 0.57 2.43
N HIS A 50 -5.77 -0.37 2.19
CA HIS A 50 -6.08 -1.79 2.06
C HIS A 50 -6.74 -2.35 3.33
N LEU A 51 -6.18 -2.06 4.51
CA LEU A 51 -6.76 -2.49 5.79
C LEU A 51 -8.13 -1.86 6.06
N ARG A 52 -8.35 -0.61 5.60
CA ARG A 52 -9.66 0.04 5.72
C ARG A 52 -10.72 -0.67 4.88
N ASP A 53 -10.37 -1.05 3.66
CA ASP A 53 -11.26 -1.79 2.76
C ASP A 53 -11.61 -3.16 3.34
N GLU A 54 -10.61 -3.89 3.86
CA GLU A 54 -10.82 -5.17 4.57
C GLU A 54 -11.71 -4.99 5.79
N MET A 55 -11.56 -3.90 6.55
CA MET A 55 -12.42 -3.62 7.69
C MET A 55 -13.85 -3.26 7.30
N GLY A 56 -14.04 -2.61 6.15
CA GLY A 56 -15.36 -2.43 5.56
C GLY A 56 -16.02 -3.77 5.22
N GLU A 57 -15.25 -4.70 4.66
CA GLU A 57 -15.71 -6.07 4.38
C GLU A 57 -16.10 -6.83 5.65
N VAL A 58 -15.25 -6.78 6.68
CA VAL A 58 -15.55 -7.40 8.00
C VAL A 58 -16.85 -6.83 8.58
N LYS A 59 -17.02 -5.51 8.60
CA LYS A 59 -18.24 -4.87 9.11
C LYS A 59 -19.49 -5.32 8.34
N ARG A 60 -19.39 -5.41 7.01
CA ARG A 60 -20.47 -5.89 6.14
C ARG A 60 -20.83 -7.34 6.42
N ILE A 61 -19.84 -8.21 6.65
CA ILE A 61 -20.08 -9.61 7.01
C ILE A 61 -20.72 -9.68 8.40
N LYS A 62 -20.12 -9.02 9.40
CA LYS A 62 -20.65 -8.98 10.78
C LYS A 62 -22.10 -8.49 10.84
N GLY A 63 -22.45 -7.46 10.08
CA GLY A 63 -23.82 -6.93 10.05
C GLY A 63 -24.87 -7.88 9.43
N LYS A 64 -24.43 -8.92 8.71
CA LYS A 64 -25.30 -9.96 8.16
C LYS A 64 -25.36 -11.21 9.02
N MET A 65 -24.48 -11.33 10.02
CA MET A 65 -24.50 -12.43 10.97
C MET A 65 -25.51 -12.10 12.06
N GLU A 66 -26.46 -13.00 12.34
CA GLU A 66 -27.31 -12.86 13.51
C GLU A 66 -26.44 -12.82 14.76
N TYR A 67 -26.74 -11.89 15.66
CA TYR A 67 -26.12 -11.84 16.97
C TYR A 67 -26.66 -13.02 17.77
N ARG A 68 -25.82 -14.04 18.03
CA ARG A 68 -26.12 -15.13 18.96
C ARG A 68 -25.80 -14.71 20.39
#